data_AF-A0A0K8VQF6-F1
#
_entry.id   AF-A0A0K8VQF6-F1
#
_cell.length_a   1.000
_cell.length_b   1.000
_cell.length_c   1.000
_cell.angle_alpha   90.00
_cell.angle_beta   90.00
_cell.angle_gamma   90.00
#
_symmetry.space_group_name_H-M   'P 1'
#
loop_
_entity.id
_entity.type
_entity.pdbx_description
1 polymer ?
#
loop_
_entity_poly.entity_id
_entity_poly.type
_entity_poly.pdbx_seq_one_letter_code
_entity_poly.pdbx_strand_id
1 'polypeptide(L)'
;MEANAEEEVSNQDPLPLERSGVVREIGNQAVWSLSSCKPGFGVERLRDNTIDTYWQSDGQLPHLVNVQFHRKTRISAVYLYADYKLDESYTPSRISLRTGSNFNDLQELQNQELFEPTGEY
;
A
#
# COMPACT_ATOMS: atom_id res chain seq x y z
N MET A 1 31.93 -16.74 -16.23
CA MET A 1 31.05 -15.60 -16.51
C MET A 1 30.01 -15.60 -15.43
N GLU A 2 30.02 -14.54 -14.64
CA GLU A 2 29.26 -14.35 -13.42
C GLU A 2 27.75 -14.21 -13.69
N ALA A 3 27.01 -14.68 -12.68
CA ALA A 3 25.65 -14.35 -12.23
C ALA A 3 24.61 -13.81 -13.23
N ASN A 4 23.43 -14.44 -13.22
CA ASN A 4 22.21 -13.67 -13.04
C ASN A 4 21.36 -14.35 -11.96
N ALA A 5 21.46 -13.81 -10.75
CA ALA A 5 20.45 -13.92 -9.73
C ALA A 5 19.39 -12.89 -10.09
N GLU A 6 18.32 -13.31 -10.76
CA GLU A 6 17.11 -12.50 -10.85
C GLU A 6 16.23 -12.90 -9.67
N GLU A 7 15.99 -11.88 -8.86
CA GLU A 7 15.51 -11.90 -7.49
C GLU A 7 14.19 -12.69 -7.32
N GLU A 8 14.16 -13.53 -6.29
CA GLU A 8 12.89 -13.99 -5.74
C GLU A 8 12.11 -12.77 -5.21
N VAL A 9 11.23 -12.22 -6.04
CA VAL A 9 10.14 -11.36 -5.55
C VAL A 9 9.26 -12.29 -4.72
N SER A 10 9.46 -12.28 -3.40
CA SER A 10 8.68 -13.12 -2.50
C SER A 10 7.22 -12.68 -2.59
N ASN A 11 6.43 -13.45 -3.34
CA ASN A 11 4.98 -13.31 -3.46
C ASN A 11 4.36 -13.66 -2.09
N GLN A 12 4.40 -12.70 -1.17
CA GLN A 12 3.98 -12.89 0.23
C GLN A 12 2.50 -12.55 0.32
N ASP A 13 1.66 -13.46 -0.18
CA ASP A 13 0.25 -13.45 0.17
C ASP A 13 0.14 -13.35 1.71
N PRO A 14 -0.55 -12.34 2.27
CA PRO A 14 -0.71 -12.18 3.72
C PRO A 14 -1.67 -13.21 4.31
N LEU A 15 -2.53 -13.82 3.48
CA LEU A 15 -3.61 -14.71 3.92
C LEU A 15 -3.12 -15.95 4.69
N PRO A 16 -2.01 -16.62 4.36
CA PRO A 16 -1.47 -17.70 5.17
C PRO A 16 -1.08 -17.26 6.60
N LEU A 17 -0.46 -16.08 6.74
CA LEU A 17 -0.08 -15.55 8.06
C LEU A 17 -1.31 -15.15 8.87
N GLU A 18 -2.32 -14.56 8.23
CA GLU A 18 -3.59 -14.25 8.87
C GLU A 18 -4.36 -15.51 9.28
N ARG A 19 -4.45 -16.51 8.40
CA ARG A 19 -5.13 -17.80 8.66
C ARG A 19 -4.47 -18.59 9.78
N SER A 20 -3.15 -18.49 9.92
CA SER A 20 -2.42 -19.10 11.03
C SER A 20 -2.58 -18.36 12.37
N GLY A 21 -3.16 -17.15 12.37
CA GLY A 21 -3.38 -16.33 13.55
C GLY A 21 -2.14 -15.62 14.09
N VAL A 22 -1.03 -15.64 13.35
CA VAL A 22 0.22 -14.96 13.72
C VAL A 22 0.08 -13.44 13.60
N VAL A 23 -0.67 -13.00 12.58
CA VAL A 23 -0.98 -11.59 12.34
C VAL A 23 -2.48 -11.40 12.18
N ARG A 24 -2.94 -10.15 12.19
CA ARG A 24 -4.32 -9.77 11.92
C ARG A 24 -4.37 -8.45 11.16
N GLU A 25 -5.32 -8.30 10.24
CA GLU A 25 -5.68 -7.00 9.69
C GLU A 25 -6.17 -6.06 10.83
N ILE A 26 -5.67 -4.83 10.81
CA ILE A 26 -5.99 -3.79 11.80
C ILE A 26 -6.37 -2.45 11.16
N GLY A 27 -6.51 -2.39 9.84
CA GLY A 27 -6.81 -1.16 9.14
C GLY A 27 -8.19 -0.61 9.49
N ASN A 28 -9.14 -1.46 9.91
CA ASN A 28 -10.43 -1.01 10.44
C ASN A 28 -10.34 -0.25 11.79
N GLN A 29 -9.19 -0.25 12.48
CA GLN A 29 -8.95 0.49 13.72
C GLN A 29 -8.38 1.89 13.47
N ALA A 30 -8.06 2.21 12.22
CA ALA A 30 -7.48 3.48 11.81
C ALA A 30 -8.49 4.38 11.09
N VAL A 31 -8.22 5.68 11.11
CA VAL A 31 -8.85 6.66 10.24
C VAL A 31 -8.01 6.76 8.97
N TRP A 32 -8.66 6.63 7.82
CA TRP A 32 -8.02 6.68 6.50
C TRP A 32 -8.38 7.99 5.80
N SER A 33 -7.39 8.64 5.19
CA SER A 33 -7.63 9.79 4.33
C SER A 33 -6.72 9.77 3.11
N LEU A 34 -7.20 10.32 2.01
CA LEU A 34 -6.48 10.39 0.74
C LEU A 34 -6.18 11.85 0.43
N SER A 35 -5.03 12.13 -0.19
CA SER A 35 -4.70 13.49 -0.64
C SER A 35 -5.73 14.06 -1.63
N SER A 36 -6.26 13.21 -2.49
CA SER A 36 -7.32 13.50 -3.46
C SER A 36 -7.96 12.20 -3.93
N CYS A 37 -9.17 12.29 -4.49
CA CYS A 37 -9.80 11.18 -5.19
C CYS A 37 -10.79 11.69 -6.23
N LYS A 38 -10.98 10.94 -7.31
CA LYS A 38 -12.13 11.14 -8.20
C LYS A 38 -13.43 10.77 -7.45
N PRO A 39 -14.55 11.44 -7.75
CA PRO A 39 -15.84 11.09 -7.15
C PRO A 39 -16.19 9.61 -7.34
N GLY A 40 -16.40 8.88 -6.24
CA GLY A 40 -16.75 7.45 -6.23
C GLY A 40 -15.57 6.47 -6.26
N PHE A 41 -14.33 6.97 -6.29
CA PHE A 41 -13.09 6.19 -6.31
C PHE A 41 -12.22 6.54 -5.10
N GLY A 42 -12.81 6.64 -3.89
CA GLY A 42 -12.14 7.07 -2.66
C GLY A 42 -11.65 5.92 -1.77
N VAL A 43 -11.55 6.20 -0.46
CA VAL A 43 -11.11 5.25 0.58
C VAL A 43 -11.96 3.99 0.58
N GLU A 44 -13.25 4.12 0.27
CA GLU A 44 -14.19 3.02 0.20
C GLU A 44 -13.76 1.94 -0.79
N ARG A 45 -13.16 2.32 -1.93
CA ARG A 45 -12.66 1.39 -2.95
C ARG A 45 -11.29 0.82 -2.62
N LEU A 46 -10.50 1.54 -1.84
CA LEU A 46 -9.21 1.03 -1.36
C LEU A 46 -9.38 -0.08 -0.30
N ARG A 47 -10.56 -0.18 0.33
CA ARG A 47 -10.79 -1.01 1.52
C ARG A 47 -12.01 -1.92 1.44
N ASP A 48 -12.61 -2.09 0.27
CA ASP A 48 -13.78 -2.97 0.06
C ASP A 48 -13.39 -4.45 -0.17
N ASN A 49 -12.10 -4.77 -0.09
CA ASN A 49 -11.57 -6.14 -0.14
C ASN A 49 -11.88 -6.87 -1.47
N THR A 50 -11.84 -6.13 -2.57
CA THR A 50 -11.83 -6.67 -3.93
C THR A 50 -10.76 -5.98 -4.77
N ILE A 51 -10.26 -6.67 -5.79
CA ILE A 51 -9.28 -6.14 -6.75
C ILE A 51 -9.95 -5.50 -7.97
N ASP A 52 -11.28 -5.61 -8.08
CA ASP A 52 -12.06 -5.06 -9.20
C ASP A 52 -12.33 -3.56 -9.06
N THR A 53 -12.10 -3.00 -7.87
CA THR A 53 -12.28 -1.59 -7.53
C THR A 53 -10.97 -1.00 -7.06
N TYR A 54 -10.83 0.32 -7.24
CA TYR A 54 -9.59 1.02 -6.96
C TYR A 54 -9.82 2.44 -6.47
N TRP A 55 -8.84 2.97 -5.75
CA TRP A 55 -8.71 4.41 -5.54
C TRP A 55 -8.09 5.04 -6.78
N GLN A 56 -8.67 6.15 -7.25
CA GLN A 56 -8.06 6.99 -8.28
C GLN A 56 -7.83 8.40 -7.74
N SER A 57 -6.57 8.80 -7.63
CA SER A 57 -6.21 10.17 -7.27
C SER A 57 -6.65 11.18 -8.34
N ASP A 58 -6.90 12.41 -7.92
CA ASP A 58 -7.28 13.52 -8.81
C ASP A 58 -6.65 14.83 -8.30
N GLY A 59 -5.32 14.87 -8.26
CA GLY A 59 -4.59 16.01 -7.71
C GLY A 59 -3.12 16.00 -8.11
N GLN A 60 -2.33 16.88 -7.51
CA GLN A 60 -0.88 16.92 -7.77
C GLN A 60 -0.15 15.82 -7.00
N LEU A 61 1.01 15.40 -7.53
CA LEU A 61 1.92 14.51 -6.83
C LEU A 61 2.61 15.22 -5.65
N PRO A 62 2.98 14.49 -4.58
CA PRO A 62 2.72 13.07 -4.37
C PRO A 62 1.27 12.79 -3.95
N HIS A 63 0.72 11.65 -4.38
CA HIS A 63 -0.55 11.15 -3.86
C HIS A 63 -0.31 10.44 -2.53
N LEU A 64 -1.15 10.71 -1.54
CA LEU A 64 -0.95 10.23 -0.17
C LEU A 64 -2.13 9.38 0.28
N VAL A 65 -1.82 8.24 0.89
CA VAL A 65 -2.74 7.46 1.73
C VAL A 65 -2.28 7.63 3.17
N ASN A 66 -3.08 8.31 3.99
CA ASN A 66 -2.79 8.51 5.40
C ASN A 66 -3.59 7.51 6.24
N VAL A 67 -2.90 6.84 7.16
CA VAL A 67 -3.48 5.85 8.07
C VAL A 67 -3.18 6.27 9.50
N GLN A 68 -4.18 6.77 10.22
CA GLN A 68 -4.01 7.31 11.56
C GLN A 68 -4.67 6.42 12.61
N PHE A 69 -3.86 5.92 13.55
CA PHE A 69 -4.35 5.17 14.70
C PHE A 69 -4.54 6.07 15.93
N HIS A 70 -5.59 5.82 16.71
CA HIS A 70 -5.90 6.58 17.94
C HIS A 70 -4.87 6.39 19.07
N ARG A 71 -4.06 5.34 18.99
CA ARG A 71 -3.01 4.99 19.94
C ARG A 71 -1.81 4.44 19.20
N LYS A 72 -0.64 4.48 19.84
CA LYS A 72 0.56 3.84 19.31
C LYS A 72 0.26 2.37 19.03
N THR A 73 0.28 2.01 17.75
CA THR A 73 -0.14 0.70 17.26
C THR A 73 1.05 0.07 16.56
N ARG A 74 1.34 -1.19 16.91
CA ARG A 74 2.42 -1.95 16.31
C ARG A 74 1.92 -2.50 14.97
N ILE A 75 2.62 -2.15 13.90
CA ILE A 75 2.37 -2.64 12.54
C ILE A 75 3.54 -3.53 12.18
N SER A 76 3.25 -4.75 11.70
CA SER A 76 4.29 -5.69 11.25
C SER A 76 4.59 -5.56 9.77
N ALA A 77 3.57 -5.32 8.95
CA ALA A 77 3.65 -5.22 7.51
C ALA A 77 2.52 -4.34 6.98
N VAL A 78 2.71 -3.81 5.79
CA VAL A 78 1.69 -3.14 4.97
C VAL A 78 1.73 -3.85 3.63
N TYR A 79 0.56 -4.26 3.14
CA TYR A 79 0.42 -4.93 1.85
C TYR A 79 -0.33 -4.01 0.90
N LEU A 80 0.12 -3.94 -0.35
CA LEU A 80 -0.49 -3.16 -1.42
C LEU A 80 -0.71 -4.06 -2.64
N TYR A 81 -1.83 -3.91 -3.32
CA TYR A 81 -2.07 -4.55 -4.61
C TYR A 81 -1.85 -3.54 -5.73
N ALA A 82 -1.06 -3.92 -6.74
CA ALA A 82 -0.86 -3.15 -7.95
C ALA A 82 -0.68 -4.09 -9.15
N ASP A 83 -1.34 -3.80 -10.27
CA ASP A 83 -1.21 -4.59 -11.49
C ASP A 83 -0.98 -3.68 -12.71
N TYR A 84 0.24 -3.70 -13.21
CA TYR A 84 0.68 -2.88 -14.33
C TYR A 84 -0.12 -3.12 -15.61
N LYS A 85 -0.60 -4.34 -15.85
CA LYS A 85 -1.36 -4.66 -17.05
C LYS A 85 -2.78 -4.09 -16.99
N LEU A 86 -3.33 -3.97 -15.79
CA LEU A 86 -4.67 -3.40 -15.58
C LEU A 86 -4.63 -1.88 -15.44
N ASP A 87 -3.61 -1.34 -14.77
CA ASP A 87 -3.54 0.07 -14.38
C ASP A 87 -2.73 0.92 -15.37
N GLU A 88 -1.90 0.33 -16.22
CA GLU A 88 -1.02 1.01 -17.18
C GLU A 88 -0.26 2.18 -16.52
N SER A 89 -0.49 3.42 -16.98
CA SER A 89 0.16 4.63 -16.45
C SER A 89 -0.29 5.03 -15.03
N TYR A 90 -1.37 4.44 -14.50
CA TYR A 90 -1.82 4.69 -13.13
C TYR A 90 -1.07 3.84 -12.10
N THR A 91 -0.30 2.85 -12.55
CA THR A 91 0.53 2.02 -11.69
C THR A 91 1.61 2.85 -10.99
N PRO A 92 1.73 2.81 -9.66
CA PRO A 92 2.77 3.55 -8.96
C PRO A 92 4.15 2.99 -9.33
N SER A 93 5.08 3.86 -9.72
CA SER A 93 6.48 3.49 -9.98
C SER A 93 7.37 3.57 -8.74
N ARG A 94 6.93 4.29 -7.70
CA ARG A 94 7.66 4.46 -6.44
C ARG A 94 6.73 4.70 -5.28
N ILE A 95 6.96 4.00 -4.16
CA ILE A 95 6.20 4.13 -2.92
C ILE A 95 7.14 4.45 -1.77
N SER A 96 6.79 5.46 -0.97
CA SER A 96 7.51 5.87 0.23
C SER A 96 6.62 5.61 1.44
N LEU A 97 7.03 4.69 2.32
CA LEU A 97 6.36 4.42 3.59
C LEU A 97 6.96 5.32 4.66
N ARG A 98 6.12 6.15 5.28
CA ARG A 98 6.51 7.10 6.32
C ARG A 98 5.73 6.87 7.59
N THR A 99 6.38 7.03 8.73
CA THR A 99 5.75 6.86 10.05
C THR A 99 6.12 8.01 10.98
N GLY A 100 5.22 8.35 11.89
CA GLY A 100 5.40 9.46 12.84
C GLY A 100 4.26 9.49 13.85
N SER A 101 4.34 10.40 14.81
CA SER A 101 3.29 10.62 15.81
C SER A 101 2.24 11.62 15.32
N ASN A 102 2.59 12.48 14.36
CA ASN A 102 1.72 13.45 13.70
C ASN A 102 2.22 13.75 12.28
N PHE A 103 1.50 14.59 11.54
CA PHE A 103 1.86 14.90 10.14
C PHE A 103 3.19 15.65 9.99
N ASN A 104 3.68 16.33 11.03
CA ASN A 104 4.90 17.15 10.96
C ASN A 104 6.18 16.37 11.34
N ASP A 105 6.07 15.17 11.88
CA ASP A 105 7.21 14.35 12.33
C ASP A 105 7.36 13.03 11.57
N LEU A 106 6.67 12.89 10.42
CA LEU A 106 6.78 11.72 9.56
C LEU A 106 8.22 11.53 9.06
N GLN A 107 8.78 10.35 9.33
CA GLN A 107 10.08 9.91 8.84
C GLN A 107 9.89 8.80 7.82
N GLU A 108 10.63 8.86 6.71
CA GLU A 108 10.66 7.79 5.71
C GLU A 108 11.35 6.55 6.30
N LEU A 109 10.60 5.45 6.36
CA LEU A 109 11.09 4.16 6.82
C LEU A 109 11.57 3.31 5.64
N GLN A 110 10.85 3.36 4.52
CA GLN A 110 11.14 2.59 3.32
C GLN A 110 10.80 3.40 2.08
N ASN A 111 11.61 3.27 1.04
CA ASN A 111 11.39 3.81 -0.28
C ASN A 111 11.60 2.69 -1.29
N GLN A 112 10.52 2.27 -1.94
CA GLN A 112 10.50 1.13 -2.85
C GLN A 112 10.23 1.62 -4.27
N GLU A 113 11.11 1.28 -5.20
CA GLU A 113 10.84 1.38 -6.63
C GLU A 113 10.09 0.13 -7.10
N LEU A 114 9.10 0.33 -7.96
CA LEU A 114 8.25 -0.73 -8.49
C LEU A 114 8.45 -0.80 -10.01
N PHE A 115 8.72 -2.00 -10.52
CA PHE A 115 8.96 -2.26 -11.93
C PHE A 115 7.84 -3.17 -12.47
N GLU A 116 6.87 -2.57 -13.15
CA GLU A 116 5.70 -3.27 -13.72
C GLU A 116 5.07 -4.29 -12.76
N PRO A 117 4.63 -3.85 -11.55
CA PRO A 117 4.16 -4.75 -10.53
C PRO A 117 2.94 -5.59 -10.98
N THR A 118 2.84 -6.85 -10.55
CA THR A 118 1.70 -7.74 -10.86
C THR A 118 1.31 -8.56 -9.64
N GLY A 119 0.49 -7.97 -8.77
CA GLY A 119 -0.06 -8.63 -7.59
C GLY A 119 0.15 -7.86 -6.29
N GLU A 120 0.36 -8.61 -5.20
CA GLU A 120 0.56 -8.07 -3.86
C GLU A 120 2.05 -7.77 -3.60
N TYR A 121 2.32 -6.65 -2.93
CA TYR A 121 3.65 -6.10 -2.59
C TYR A 121 3.73 -5.68 -1.13
#